data_AF-A0A7L0W222-F1
#
_entry.id   AF-A0A7L0W222-F1
#
_cell.length_a   1.000
_cell.length_b   1.000
_cell.length_c   1.000
_cell.angle_alpha   90.00
_cell.angle_beta   90.00
_cell.angle_gamma   90.00
#
_symmetry.space_group_name_H-M   'P 1'
#
loop_
_entity.id
_entity.type
_entity.pdbx_description
1 polymer ?
#
loop_
_entity_poly.entity_id
_entity_poly.type
_entity_poly.pdbx_seq_one_letter_code
_entity_poly.pdbx_strand_id
1 'polypeptide(L)'
;FEQRAAHEIREIRQFHFTGWPDHGVPYHATGLLGFVRQVKSKSPPNAGPLVVHCSAGAGRTGCFIVIDIMLDMAEREGVVDIYNCVRELRSRRVNMVQTEEQYVFIHDAILEACLCGDTSIPASQVRSVYYEMNKLDPQTNSSQIKEEFRTLNMVTPTLRVEDCSIALLPRNHEKNRCMDVLPPDRCLPFLITIDGESSNYINAALMD
;
A
#
# COMPACT_ATOMS: atom_id res chain seq x y z
N PHE A 1 -26.51 49.04 10.23
CA PHE A 1 -26.21 48.62 8.86
C PHE A 1 -25.72 47.18 8.92
N GLU A 2 -26.62 46.24 8.62
CA GLU A 2 -26.33 44.81 8.56
C GLU A 2 -25.36 44.53 7.42
N GLN A 3 -24.16 44.02 7.74
CA GLN A 3 -23.29 43.40 6.76
C GLN A 3 -24.00 42.15 6.25
N ARG A 4 -24.52 42.20 5.01
CA ARG A 4 -24.93 41.01 4.27
C ARG A 4 -23.78 40.01 4.32
N ALA A 5 -24.01 38.85 4.93
CA ALA A 5 -23.06 37.75 4.93
C ALA A 5 -22.66 37.43 3.48
N ALA A 6 -21.40 37.74 3.14
CA ALA A 6 -20.84 37.33 1.87
C ALA A 6 -20.94 35.80 1.80
N HIS A 7 -21.60 35.29 0.77
CA HIS A 7 -21.69 33.84 0.56
C HIS A 7 -20.32 33.38 0.05
N GLU A 8 -19.51 32.85 0.95
CA GLU A 8 -18.20 32.29 0.62
C GLU A 8 -18.38 30.88 0.03
N ILE A 9 -17.84 30.66 -1.16
CA ILE A 9 -17.80 29.34 -1.79
C ILE A 9 -16.46 28.69 -1.46
N ARG A 10 -16.48 27.45 -0.96
CA ARG A 10 -15.27 26.66 -0.67
C ARG A 10 -15.32 25.33 -1.41
N GLU A 11 -14.19 24.95 -2.00
CA GLU A 11 -14.01 23.62 -2.59
C GLU A 11 -13.60 22.61 -1.51
N ILE A 12 -14.26 21.46 -1.48
CA ILE A 12 -13.91 20.34 -0.60
C ILE A 12 -13.57 19.14 -1.48
N ARG A 13 -12.39 18.53 -1.23
CA ARG A 13 -11.99 17.27 -1.87
C ARG A 13 -12.03 16.16 -0.84
N GLN A 14 -12.88 15.17 -1.10
CA GLN A 14 -12.93 13.94 -0.33
C GLN A 14 -12.10 12.86 -1.02
N PHE A 15 -11.18 12.26 -0.29
CA PHE A 15 -10.41 11.10 -0.73
C PHE A 15 -10.93 9.86 -0.01
N HIS A 16 -11.30 8.83 -0.76
CA HIS A 16 -11.87 7.59 -0.22
C HIS A 16 -10.95 6.41 -0.54
N PHE A 17 -10.29 5.87 0.49
CA PHE A 17 -9.49 4.66 0.37
C PHE A 17 -10.38 3.42 0.50
N THR A 18 -10.54 2.68 -0.60
CA THR A 18 -11.41 1.49 -0.69
C THR A 18 -10.65 0.17 -0.57
N GLY A 19 -9.32 0.21 -0.50
CA GLY A 19 -8.46 -0.99 -0.43
C GLY A 19 -8.26 -1.57 0.98
N TRP A 20 -9.04 -1.13 1.98
CA TRP A 20 -8.93 -1.66 3.34
C TRP A 20 -9.96 -2.77 3.56
N PRO A 21 -9.55 -4.02 3.91
CA PRO A 21 -10.48 -5.13 4.09
C PRO A 21 -11.39 -4.98 5.32
N ASP A 22 -12.52 -5.70 5.34
CA ASP A 22 -13.44 -5.67 6.49
C ASP A 22 -12.78 -6.17 7.78
N HIS A 23 -11.91 -7.18 7.66
CA HIS A 23 -11.13 -7.74 8.76
C HIS A 23 -9.62 -7.55 8.53
N GLY A 24 -8.91 -7.20 9.60
CA GLY A 24 -7.46 -7.02 9.58
C GLY A 24 -6.98 -5.74 8.88
N VAL A 25 -5.89 -5.88 8.12
CA VAL A 25 -5.16 -4.81 7.43
C VAL A 25 -4.96 -5.18 5.95
N PRO A 26 -4.70 -4.20 5.06
CA PRO A 26 -4.31 -4.50 3.68
C PRO A 26 -3.12 -5.45 3.63
N TYR A 27 -3.11 -6.37 2.67
CA TYR A 27 -2.01 -7.33 2.52
C TYR A 27 -0.70 -6.67 2.06
N HIS A 28 -0.80 -5.60 1.26
CA HIS A 28 0.32 -4.78 0.81
C HIS A 28 0.07 -3.32 1.17
N ALA A 29 1.12 -2.58 1.56
CA ALA A 29 1.01 -1.17 1.91
C ALA A 29 0.98 -0.25 0.67
N THR A 30 1.47 -0.73 -0.48
CA THR A 30 1.60 0.01 -1.74
C THR A 30 0.38 0.86 -2.08
N GLY A 31 -0.82 0.29 -2.00
CA GLY A 31 -2.06 1.02 -2.31
C GLY A 31 -2.32 2.18 -1.34
N LEU A 32 -2.06 1.99 -0.05
CA LEU A 32 -2.21 3.05 0.95
C LEU A 32 -1.12 4.12 0.80
N LEU A 33 0.13 3.74 0.53
CA LEU A 33 1.23 4.68 0.28
C LEU A 33 0.92 5.56 -0.93
N GLY A 34 0.45 4.98 -2.03
CA GLY A 34 -0.02 5.72 -3.20
C GLY A 34 -1.17 6.67 -2.85
N PHE A 35 -2.12 6.23 -2.03
CA PHE A 35 -3.21 7.08 -1.53
C PHE A 35 -2.70 8.26 -0.68
N VAL A 36 -1.79 8.04 0.27
CA VAL A 36 -1.19 9.12 1.08
C VAL A 36 -0.50 10.15 0.20
N ARG A 37 0.32 9.72 -0.77
CA ARG A 37 0.99 10.60 -1.74
C ARG A 37 -0.01 11.43 -2.56
N GLN A 38 -1.11 10.82 -3.00
CA GLN A 38 -2.18 11.55 -3.71
C GLN A 38 -2.89 12.58 -2.82
N VAL A 39 -3.15 12.25 -1.56
CA VAL A 39 -3.75 13.19 -0.60
C VAL A 39 -2.80 14.37 -0.36
N LYS A 40 -1.52 14.11 -0.06
CA LYS A 40 -0.51 15.16 0.16
C LYS A 40 -0.35 16.06 -1.07
N SER A 41 -0.13 15.49 -2.26
CA SER A 41 0.07 16.25 -3.51
C SER A 41 -1.12 17.14 -3.90
N LYS A 42 -2.34 16.77 -3.50
CA LYS A 42 -3.57 17.54 -3.80
C LYS A 42 -4.03 18.42 -2.63
N SER A 43 -3.33 18.42 -1.51
CA SER A 43 -3.64 19.24 -0.34
C SER A 43 -3.13 20.68 -0.55
N PRO A 44 -3.99 21.71 -0.50
CA PRO A 44 -3.56 23.10 -0.67
C PRO A 44 -2.65 23.54 0.49
N PRO A 45 -1.56 24.30 0.25
CA PRO A 45 -0.67 24.79 1.31
C PRO A 45 -1.38 25.66 2.36
N ASN A 46 -2.45 26.34 1.97
CA ASN A 46 -3.24 27.24 2.82
C ASN A 46 -4.50 26.57 3.39
N ALA A 47 -4.66 25.26 3.23
CA ALA A 47 -5.79 24.54 3.80
C ALA A 47 -5.68 24.45 5.34
N GLY A 48 -6.83 24.36 5.99
CA GLY A 48 -6.87 23.98 7.41
C GLY A 48 -6.44 22.52 7.62
N PRO A 49 -6.50 22.02 8.87
CA PRO A 49 -6.15 20.63 9.17
C PRO A 49 -6.94 19.63 8.32
N LEU A 50 -6.26 18.63 7.78
CA LEU A 50 -6.90 17.54 7.04
C LEU A 50 -7.84 16.75 7.97
N VAL A 51 -9.10 16.61 7.55
CA VAL A 51 -10.06 15.75 8.25
C VAL A 51 -9.88 14.32 7.78
N VAL A 52 -9.48 13.43 8.70
CA VAL A 52 -9.33 12.00 8.46
C VAL A 52 -10.33 11.24 9.33
N HIS A 53 -11.11 10.34 8.75
CA HIS A 53 -12.09 9.54 9.50
C HIS A 53 -12.15 8.09 8.99
N CYS A 54 -12.68 7.21 9.84
CA CYS A 54 -13.14 5.88 9.48
C CYS A 54 -14.53 5.68 10.09
N SER A 55 -14.79 4.57 10.79
CA SER A 55 -16.00 4.39 11.61
C SER A 55 -15.84 5.08 12.98
N ALA A 56 -15.01 4.53 13.87
CA ALA A 56 -14.73 5.13 15.19
C ALA A 56 -13.72 6.29 15.15
N GLY A 57 -13.06 6.51 14.01
CA GLY A 57 -12.03 7.54 13.84
C GLY A 57 -10.79 7.29 14.70
N ALA A 58 -10.34 6.04 14.84
CA ALA A 58 -9.24 5.67 15.73
C ALA A 58 -8.26 4.65 15.10
N GLY A 59 -8.75 3.50 14.61
CA GLY A 59 -7.90 2.46 14.00
C GLY A 59 -7.29 2.88 12.66
N ARG A 60 -8.03 2.69 11.56
CA ARG A 60 -7.60 3.07 10.19
C ARG A 60 -7.18 4.55 10.08
N THR A 61 -7.89 5.43 10.78
CA THR A 61 -7.55 6.86 10.91
C THR A 61 -6.17 7.05 11.54
N GLY A 62 -5.87 6.34 12.62
CA GLY A 62 -4.56 6.38 13.25
C GLY A 62 -3.46 5.85 12.34
N CYS A 63 -3.68 4.74 11.62
CA CYS A 63 -2.71 4.24 10.65
C CYS A 63 -2.37 5.28 9.59
N PHE A 64 -3.38 5.91 8.99
CA PHE A 64 -3.16 6.96 8.00
C PHE A 64 -2.33 8.12 8.57
N ILE A 65 -2.70 8.64 9.74
CA ILE A 65 -2.03 9.80 10.35
C ILE A 65 -0.57 9.46 10.72
N VAL A 66 -0.33 8.28 11.31
CA VAL A 66 1.03 7.87 11.68
C VAL A 66 1.88 7.70 10.44
N ILE A 67 1.38 7.03 9.39
CA ILE A 67 2.12 6.85 8.14
C ILE A 67 2.45 8.22 7.54
N ASP A 68 1.47 9.13 7.45
CA ASP A 68 1.66 10.47 6.91
C ASP A 68 2.76 11.27 7.63
N ILE A 69 2.79 11.23 8.97
CA ILE A 69 3.81 11.90 9.79
C ILE A 69 5.18 11.22 9.65
N MET A 70 5.22 9.89 9.65
CA MET A 70 6.48 9.14 9.59
C MET A 70 7.16 9.23 8.23
N LEU A 71 6.38 9.32 7.14
CA LEU A 71 6.93 9.61 5.82
C LEU A 71 7.62 10.98 5.79
N ASP A 72 6.99 12.02 6.36
CA ASP A 72 7.59 13.36 6.44
C ASP A 72 8.84 13.40 7.34
N MET A 73 8.88 12.58 8.39
CA MET A 73 10.05 12.48 9.29
C MET A 73 11.20 11.74 8.59
N ALA A 74 10.89 10.64 7.89
CA ALA A 74 11.88 9.90 7.11
C ALA A 74 12.51 10.79 6.03
N GLU A 75 11.70 11.57 5.31
CA GLU A 75 12.18 12.45 4.24
C GLU A 75 13.02 13.62 4.77
N ARG A 76 12.60 14.26 5.88
CA ARG A 76 13.27 15.47 6.39
C ARG A 76 14.45 15.18 7.32
N GLU A 77 14.39 14.11 8.09
CA GLU A 77 15.31 13.83 9.19
C GLU A 77 16.08 12.52 8.99
N GLY A 78 15.68 11.66 8.05
CA GLY A 78 16.32 10.37 7.81
C GLY A 78 16.06 9.34 8.92
N VAL A 79 15.08 9.58 9.79
CA VAL A 79 14.73 8.73 10.94
C VAL A 79 13.22 8.57 11.06
N VAL A 80 12.77 7.56 11.81
CA VAL A 80 11.35 7.31 12.11
C VAL A 80 11.17 6.95 13.58
N ASP A 81 10.05 7.38 14.18
CA ASP A 81 9.71 7.10 15.58
C ASP A 81 8.22 6.76 15.72
N ILE A 82 7.84 5.59 15.20
CA ILE A 82 6.46 5.11 15.15
C ILE A 82 5.87 5.00 16.57
N TYR A 83 6.65 4.49 17.52
CA TYR A 83 6.20 4.31 18.90
C TYR A 83 5.80 5.63 19.54
N ASN A 84 6.67 6.65 19.50
CA ASN A 84 6.36 7.93 20.12
C ASN A 84 5.26 8.68 19.36
N CYS A 85 5.19 8.54 18.04
CA CYS A 85 4.09 9.08 17.25
C CYS A 85 2.74 8.51 17.71
N VAL A 86 2.61 7.19 17.81
CA VAL A 86 1.38 6.54 18.30
C VAL A 86 1.06 6.93 19.74
N ARG A 87 2.09 7.00 20.61
CA ARG A 87 1.94 7.42 22.01
C ARG A 87 1.38 8.85 22.09
N GLU A 88 1.89 9.79 21.30
CA GLU A 88 1.39 11.17 21.27
C GLU A 88 -0.02 11.25 20.68
N LEU A 89 -0.33 10.50 19.61
CA LEU A 89 -1.71 10.45 19.10
C LEU A 89 -2.70 9.93 20.16
N ARG A 90 -2.29 8.93 20.95
CA ARG A 90 -3.10 8.41 22.07
C ARG A 90 -3.27 9.40 23.21
N SER A 91 -2.37 10.37 23.38
CA SER A 91 -2.53 11.46 24.36
C SER A 91 -3.62 12.45 23.94
N ARG A 92 -3.89 12.57 22.64
CA ARG A 92 -4.91 13.46 22.05
C ARG A 92 -6.26 12.79 21.83
N ARG A 93 -6.26 11.50 21.46
CA ARG A 93 -7.48 10.73 21.19
C ARG A 93 -7.28 9.28 21.61
N VAL A 94 -8.23 8.75 22.37
CA VAL A 94 -8.17 7.36 22.87
C VAL A 94 -8.14 6.36 21.71
N ASN A 95 -7.42 5.25 21.91
CA ASN A 95 -7.38 4.10 21.01
C ASN A 95 -6.86 4.40 19.59
N MET A 96 -6.10 5.48 19.37
CA MET A 96 -5.40 5.69 18.10
C MET A 96 -4.49 4.50 17.79
N VAL A 97 -4.66 3.90 16.60
CA VAL A 97 -4.12 2.59 16.22
C VAL A 97 -4.62 1.51 17.18
N GLN A 98 -5.69 0.80 16.81
CA GLN A 98 -6.51 0.01 17.73
C GLN A 98 -6.00 -1.42 17.92
N THR A 99 -5.39 -2.02 16.90
CA THR A 99 -4.97 -3.42 16.93
C THR A 99 -3.46 -3.55 16.75
N GLU A 100 -2.91 -4.68 17.18
CA GLU A 100 -1.51 -5.02 16.93
C GLU A 100 -1.22 -5.13 15.43
N GLU A 101 -2.09 -5.80 14.67
CA GLU A 101 -1.97 -5.91 13.21
C GLU A 101 -1.86 -4.54 12.53
N GLN A 102 -2.63 -3.54 12.99
CA GLN A 102 -2.54 -2.16 12.50
C GLN A 102 -1.19 -1.52 12.82
N TYR A 103 -0.65 -1.78 14.01
CA TYR A 103 0.65 -1.28 14.41
C TYR A 103 1.77 -1.90 13.58
N VAL A 104 1.75 -3.22 13.38
CA VAL A 104 2.69 -3.94 12.49
C VAL A 104 2.59 -3.43 11.06
N PHE A 105 1.38 -3.27 10.53
CA PHE A 105 1.17 -2.75 9.18
C PHE A 105 1.74 -1.35 8.96
N ILE A 106 1.74 -0.47 9.98
CA ILE A 106 2.41 0.83 9.90
C ILE A 106 3.92 0.66 9.73
N HIS A 107 4.55 -0.27 10.46
CA HIS A 107 5.97 -0.57 10.29
C HIS A 107 6.27 -1.05 8.87
N ASP A 108 5.47 -2.00 8.37
CA ASP A 108 5.63 -2.54 7.01
C ASP A 108 5.47 -1.45 5.94
N ALA A 109 4.48 -0.56 6.10
CA ALA A 109 4.26 0.55 5.18
C ALA A 109 5.43 1.54 5.14
N ILE A 110 5.98 1.89 6.30
CA ILE A 110 7.13 2.79 6.38
C ILE A 110 8.38 2.13 5.82
N LEU A 111 8.60 0.84 6.10
CA LEU A 111 9.71 0.08 5.52
C LEU A 111 9.62 0.04 3.99
N GLU A 112 8.45 -0.30 3.43
CA GLU A 112 8.23 -0.31 1.99
C GLU A 112 8.51 1.07 1.37
N ALA A 113 7.99 2.14 1.98
CA ALA A 113 8.22 3.50 1.49
C ALA A 113 9.70 3.90 1.51
N CYS A 114 10.44 3.53 2.56
CA CYS A 114 11.88 3.83 2.67
C CYS A 114 12.73 3.01 1.68
N LEU A 115 12.35 1.76 1.40
CA LEU A 115 13.08 0.90 0.46
C LEU A 115 12.77 1.26 -1.00
N CYS A 116 11.51 1.57 -1.32
CA CYS A 116 11.08 1.76 -2.70
C CYS A 116 11.11 3.23 -3.16
N GLY A 117 10.93 4.20 -2.25
CA GLY A 117 10.79 5.61 -2.62
C GLY A 117 9.53 5.89 -3.46
N ASP A 118 9.55 7.03 -4.17
CA ASP A 118 8.55 7.36 -5.19
C ASP A 118 9.10 7.11 -6.58
N THR A 119 8.54 6.11 -7.26
CA THR A 119 8.93 5.69 -8.61
C THR A 119 7.99 6.25 -9.69
N SER A 120 7.12 7.20 -9.33
CA SER A 120 6.19 7.84 -10.26
C SER A 120 6.93 8.76 -11.23
N ILE A 121 6.79 8.51 -12.55
CA ILE A 121 7.44 9.31 -13.59
C ILE A 121 6.37 10.04 -14.42
N PRO A 122 6.46 11.39 -14.59
CA PRO A 122 5.59 12.10 -15.52
C PRO A 122 5.72 11.56 -16.94
N ALA A 123 4.61 11.39 -17.65
CA ALA A 123 4.59 10.81 -19.00
C ALA A 123 5.56 11.50 -19.98
N SER A 124 5.73 12.82 -19.84
CA SER A 124 6.67 13.61 -20.65
C SER A 124 8.15 13.26 -20.44
N GLN A 125 8.49 12.63 -19.32
CA GLN A 125 9.87 12.33 -18.91
C GLN A 125 10.22 10.83 -19.04
N VAL A 126 9.26 9.96 -19.35
CA VAL A 126 9.47 8.50 -19.40
C VAL A 126 10.64 8.13 -20.31
N ARG A 127 10.73 8.75 -21.49
CA ARG A 127 11.81 8.48 -22.44
C ARG A 127 13.19 8.82 -21.86
N SER A 128 13.35 10.01 -21.28
CA SER A 128 14.64 10.43 -20.73
C SER A 128 15.02 9.59 -19.51
N VAL A 129 14.08 9.36 -18.60
CA VAL A 129 14.30 8.56 -17.39
C VAL A 129 14.68 7.12 -17.76
N TYR A 130 13.99 6.50 -18.72
CA TYR A 130 14.35 5.16 -19.20
C TYR A 130 15.78 5.08 -19.74
N TYR A 131 16.24 6.06 -20.53
CA TYR A 131 17.62 6.06 -21.02
C TYR A 131 18.64 6.19 -19.89
N GLU A 132 18.39 7.07 -18.92
CA GLU A 132 19.26 7.23 -17.75
C GLU A 132 19.30 5.95 -16.91
N MET A 133 18.14 5.35 -16.62
CA MET A 133 18.04 4.14 -15.80
C MET A 133 18.74 2.92 -16.39
N ASN A 134 18.93 2.89 -17.72
CA ASN A 134 19.63 1.81 -18.41
C ASN A 134 21.14 2.00 -18.49
N LYS A 135 21.67 3.18 -18.12
CA LYS A 135 23.12 3.40 -18.10
C LYS A 135 23.76 2.51 -17.05
N LEU A 136 24.91 1.95 -17.40
CA LEU A 136 25.73 1.18 -16.47
C LEU A 136 26.60 2.14 -15.68
N ASP A 137 26.55 2.00 -14.36
CA ASP A 137 27.54 2.58 -13.47
C ASP A 137 28.89 1.86 -13.70
N PRO A 138 29.97 2.59 -14.08
CA PRO A 138 31.27 1.97 -14.36
C PRO A 138 31.94 1.28 -13.17
N GLN A 139 31.59 1.67 -11.93
CA GLN A 139 32.15 1.10 -10.70
C GLN A 139 31.43 -0.17 -10.28
N THR A 140 30.10 -0.20 -10.36
CA THR A 140 29.29 -1.33 -9.87
C THR A 140 28.90 -2.32 -10.98
N ASN A 141 29.07 -1.94 -12.25
CA ASN A 141 28.58 -2.68 -13.42
C ASN A 141 27.09 -3.05 -13.29
N SER A 142 26.32 -2.13 -12.71
CA SER A 142 24.88 -2.22 -12.44
C SER A 142 24.19 -1.01 -13.05
N SER A 143 22.90 -1.15 -13.35
CA SER A 143 22.05 -0.07 -13.83
C SER A 143 20.91 0.14 -12.84
N GLN A 144 20.34 1.35 -12.81
CA GLN A 144 19.25 1.66 -11.89
C GLN A 144 18.05 0.73 -12.10
N ILE A 145 17.70 0.39 -13.35
CA ILE A 145 16.59 -0.54 -13.64
C ILE A 145 16.84 -1.94 -13.04
N LYS A 146 18.11 -2.37 -12.98
CA LYS A 146 18.49 -3.65 -12.36
C LYS A 146 18.40 -3.57 -10.84
N GLU A 147 18.72 -2.42 -10.26
CA GLU A 147 18.61 -2.17 -8.82
C GLU A 147 17.17 -2.05 -8.36
N GLU A 148 16.31 -1.39 -9.13
CA GLU A 148 14.86 -1.36 -8.87
C GLU A 148 14.26 -2.76 -8.97
N PHE A 149 14.65 -3.56 -9.97
CA PHE A 149 14.22 -4.95 -10.06
C PHE A 149 14.69 -5.80 -8.87
N ARG A 150 15.90 -5.57 -8.34
CA ARG A 150 16.37 -6.23 -7.11
C ARG A 150 15.55 -5.79 -5.89
N THR A 151 15.22 -4.51 -5.80
CA THR A 151 14.39 -3.96 -4.73
C THR A 151 13.01 -4.59 -4.76
N LEU A 152 12.39 -4.73 -5.94
CA LEU A 152 11.12 -5.43 -6.11
C LEU A 152 11.18 -6.85 -5.53
N ASN A 153 12.23 -7.62 -5.82
CA ASN A 153 12.40 -8.96 -5.28
C ASN A 153 12.60 -8.97 -3.75
N MET A 154 13.21 -7.92 -3.19
CA MET A 154 13.45 -7.81 -1.75
C MET A 154 12.17 -7.49 -0.97
N VAL A 155 11.30 -6.64 -1.53
CA VAL A 155 10.06 -6.21 -0.88
C VAL A 155 8.87 -7.11 -1.19
N THR A 156 8.96 -7.96 -2.22
CA THR A 156 7.89 -8.92 -2.56
C THR A 156 7.93 -10.07 -1.55
N PRO A 157 6.87 -10.28 -0.75
CA PRO A 157 6.82 -11.38 0.20
C PRO A 157 6.85 -12.73 -0.54
N THR A 158 7.65 -13.67 -0.04
CA THR A 158 7.62 -15.04 -0.54
C THR A 158 6.34 -15.72 -0.08
N LEU A 159 5.59 -16.33 -1.01
CA LEU A 159 4.42 -17.13 -0.65
C LEU A 159 4.86 -18.38 0.09
N ARG A 160 4.26 -18.61 1.27
CA ARG A 160 4.47 -19.83 2.04
C ARG A 160 3.57 -20.94 1.52
N VAL A 161 3.89 -22.16 1.90
CA VAL A 161 3.09 -23.35 1.58
C VAL A 161 1.65 -23.18 2.06
N GLU A 162 1.45 -22.59 3.24
CA GLU A 162 0.11 -22.28 3.78
C GLU A 162 -0.67 -21.26 2.94
N ASP A 163 0.01 -20.38 2.22
CA ASP A 163 -0.64 -19.36 1.39
C ASP A 163 -1.17 -19.95 0.06
N CYS A 164 -0.72 -21.14 -0.32
CA CYS A 164 -1.06 -21.82 -1.58
C CYS A 164 -1.69 -23.20 -1.33
N SER A 165 -2.36 -23.39 -0.19
CA SER A 165 -2.80 -24.69 0.29
C SER A 165 -3.79 -25.39 -0.65
N ILE A 166 -4.64 -24.63 -1.35
CA ILE A 166 -5.63 -25.16 -2.29
C ILE A 166 -4.95 -25.65 -3.57
N ALA A 167 -3.98 -24.88 -4.08
CA ALA A 167 -3.21 -25.24 -5.26
C ALA A 167 -2.38 -26.51 -5.06
N LEU A 168 -1.95 -26.76 -3.81
CA LEU A 168 -1.13 -27.90 -3.39
C LEU A 168 -1.93 -29.16 -3.03
N LEU A 169 -3.25 -29.16 -3.18
CA LEU A 169 -4.04 -30.38 -2.97
C LEU A 169 -3.66 -31.43 -4.01
N PRO A 170 -3.55 -32.74 -3.65
CA PRO A 170 -3.15 -33.78 -4.61
C PRO A 170 -4.03 -33.82 -5.87
N ARG A 171 -5.34 -33.55 -5.74
CA ARG A 171 -6.31 -33.48 -6.85
C ARG A 171 -6.09 -32.29 -7.81
N ASN A 172 -5.21 -31.35 -7.46
CA ASN A 172 -4.92 -30.14 -8.23
C ASN A 172 -3.50 -30.13 -8.80
N HIS A 173 -2.62 -31.05 -8.41
CA HIS A 173 -1.23 -31.11 -8.88
C HIS A 173 -1.12 -31.12 -10.40
N GLU A 174 -1.87 -32.00 -11.08
CA GLU A 174 -1.83 -32.11 -12.54
C GLU A 174 -2.44 -30.89 -13.28
N LYS A 175 -3.13 -30.00 -12.54
CA LYS A 175 -3.70 -28.76 -13.08
C LYS A 175 -2.72 -27.58 -13.00
N ASN A 176 -1.55 -27.79 -12.41
CA ASN A 176 -0.49 -26.80 -12.33
C ASN A 176 0.60 -27.13 -13.36
N ARG A 177 0.89 -26.20 -14.27
CA ARG A 177 2.00 -26.36 -15.23
C ARG A 177 3.37 -26.35 -14.54
N CYS A 178 3.50 -25.55 -13.49
CA CYS A 178 4.73 -25.38 -12.71
C CYS A 178 4.37 -25.31 -11.23
N MET A 179 5.02 -26.11 -10.39
CA MET A 179 4.78 -26.12 -8.94
C MET A 179 5.49 -24.96 -8.22
N ASP A 180 6.42 -24.27 -8.89
CA ASP A 180 7.06 -23.05 -8.37
C ASP A 180 6.21 -21.79 -8.64
N VAL A 181 5.13 -21.92 -9.41
CA VAL A 181 4.25 -20.81 -9.80
C VAL A 181 2.82 -21.16 -9.45
N LEU A 182 2.48 -20.94 -8.18
CA LEU A 182 1.16 -21.22 -7.63
C LEU A 182 0.46 -19.92 -7.21
N PRO A 183 -0.85 -19.79 -7.44
CA PRO A 183 -1.61 -18.64 -6.98
C PRO A 183 -1.82 -18.74 -5.47
N PRO A 184 -1.78 -17.61 -4.74
CA PRO A 184 -2.17 -17.61 -3.34
C PRO A 184 -3.68 -17.80 -3.21
N ASP A 185 -4.10 -18.51 -2.16
CA ASP A 185 -5.48 -18.91 -1.92
C ASP A 185 -6.44 -17.70 -1.89
N ARG A 186 -5.96 -16.57 -1.36
CA ARG A 186 -6.72 -15.30 -1.27
C ARG A 186 -7.07 -14.68 -2.63
N CYS A 187 -6.36 -15.02 -3.69
CA CYS A 187 -6.56 -14.48 -5.04
C CYS A 187 -7.17 -15.50 -6.00
N LEU A 188 -7.51 -16.71 -5.53
CA LEU A 188 -8.00 -17.77 -6.40
C LEU A 188 -9.38 -17.46 -6.99
N PRO A 189 -9.55 -17.51 -8.33
CA PRO A 189 -10.88 -17.55 -8.92
C PRO A 189 -11.47 -18.96 -8.80
N PHE A 190 -12.65 -19.06 -8.20
CA PHE A 190 -13.39 -20.31 -8.10
C PHE A 190 -14.32 -20.51 -9.30
N LEU A 191 -14.18 -21.64 -9.99
CA LEU A 191 -15.04 -22.01 -11.12
C LEU A 191 -16.35 -22.61 -10.62
N ILE A 192 -17.44 -22.32 -11.35
CA ILE A 192 -18.74 -22.96 -11.16
C ILE A 192 -18.83 -24.14 -12.13
N THR A 193 -19.02 -25.35 -11.61
CA THR A 193 -19.21 -26.55 -12.44
C THR A 193 -20.69 -26.84 -12.63
N ILE A 194 -21.11 -27.13 -13.87
CA ILE A 194 -22.52 -27.34 -14.23
C ILE A 194 -22.90 -28.83 -14.15
N ASP A 195 -21.93 -29.73 -14.33
CA ASP A 195 -22.18 -31.16 -14.57
C ASP A 195 -21.68 -32.08 -13.44
N GLY A 196 -21.49 -31.55 -12.23
CA GLY A 196 -21.09 -32.36 -11.06
C GLY A 196 -19.62 -32.82 -11.05
N GLU A 197 -18.81 -32.43 -12.04
CA GLU A 197 -17.35 -32.54 -11.92
C GLU A 197 -16.86 -31.69 -10.73
N SER A 198 -16.03 -32.31 -9.89
CA SER A 198 -15.76 -31.89 -8.51
C SER A 198 -14.65 -30.85 -8.35
N SER A 199 -14.18 -30.24 -9.43
CA SER A 199 -13.05 -29.30 -9.39
C SER A 199 -13.45 -27.87 -9.73
N ASN A 200 -13.48 -27.02 -8.72
CA ASN A 200 -13.62 -25.57 -8.85
C ASN A 200 -12.28 -24.84 -8.99
N TYR A 201 -11.16 -25.56 -9.10
CA TYR A 201 -9.81 -25.01 -9.13
C TYR A 201 -9.29 -24.80 -10.55
N ILE A 202 -8.66 -23.64 -10.75
CA ILE A 202 -7.80 -23.32 -11.88
C ILE A 202 -6.58 -22.56 -11.36
N ASN A 203 -5.38 -22.82 -11.92
CA ASN A 203 -4.19 -22.03 -11.61
C ASN A 203 -4.30 -20.66 -12.31
N ALA A 204 -4.90 -19.71 -11.60
CA ALA A 204 -5.05 -18.32 -11.98
C ALA A 204 -5.15 -17.45 -10.71
N ALA A 205 -4.91 -16.16 -10.84
CA ALA A 205 -5.05 -15.19 -9.75
C ALA A 205 -5.87 -13.98 -10.23
N LEU A 206 -6.83 -13.56 -9.41
CA LEU A 206 -7.49 -12.27 -9.54
C LEU A 206 -6.47 -11.17 -9.21
N MET A 207 -6.36 -10.18 -10.09
CA MET A 207 -5.54 -8.99 -9.91
C MET A 207 -6.40 -7.74 -10.14
N ASP A 208 -6.12 -6.68 -9.38
CA ASP A 208 -6.76 -5.36 -9.50
C ASP A 208 -6.25 -4.56 -10.71
#